data_AF-A0A7V3DER3-F1
#
_entry.id   AF-A0A7V3DER3-F1
#
_cell.length_a   1.000
_cell.length_b   1.000
_cell.length_c   1.000
_cell.angle_alpha   90.00
_cell.angle_beta   90.00
_cell.angle_gamma   90.00
#
_symmetry.space_group_name_H-M   'P 1'
#
loop_
_entity.id
_entity.type
_entity.pdbx_description
1 polymer ?
#
loop_
_entity_poly.entity_id
_entity_poly.type
_entity_poly.pdbx_seq_one_letter_code
_entity_poly.pdbx_strand_id
1 'polypeptide(L)'
;MSHKTCLLSITVLFFFVITCVFAQVTKAQTAQRAAMEEVDPEPQFEKTHELFLKRDLKAAASEIRKAVAFLKQEAGRATKDGKKDLTTSIHELEKVADEVEKGAVTSERRLKDAFARAHQALANHHYLKASEYWSKKEEKETGHALKSATLSLEHAMVWFESKSEEGKDIVLKDVQTVADKLVEGKKWTAEEVRKGIKDIGSEISRLGKKSKPKR
;
A
#
# COMPACT_ATOMS: atom_id res chain seq x y z
N MET A 1 -45.48 -45.74 -15.82
CA MET A 1 -44.70 -44.50 -16.03
C MET A 1 -44.76 -43.66 -14.76
N SER A 2 -43.88 -43.83 -13.75
CA SER A 2 -43.75 -42.82 -12.66
C SER A 2 -42.59 -43.08 -11.68
N HIS A 3 -41.36 -43.29 -12.16
CA HIS A 3 -40.20 -43.36 -11.24
C HIS A 3 -38.94 -42.63 -11.72
N LYS A 4 -38.90 -42.16 -12.98
CA LYS A 4 -37.71 -41.48 -13.54
C LYS A 4 -37.71 -39.96 -13.34
N THR A 5 -38.83 -39.36 -12.93
CA THR A 5 -38.98 -37.90 -12.76
C THR A 5 -38.65 -37.41 -11.34
N CYS A 6 -38.62 -38.28 -10.34
CA CYS A 6 -38.35 -37.87 -8.94
C CYS A 6 -36.84 -37.72 -8.65
N LEU A 7 -35.99 -38.58 -9.22
CA LEU A 7 -34.53 -38.53 -8.98
C LEU A 7 -33.83 -37.34 -9.67
N LEU A 8 -34.37 -36.82 -10.76
CA LEU A 8 -33.78 -35.70 -11.51
C LEU A 8 -33.97 -34.35 -10.80
N SER A 9 -34.98 -34.23 -9.93
CA SER A 9 -35.32 -32.96 -9.28
C SER A 9 -34.48 -32.66 -8.04
N ILE A 10 -33.89 -33.68 -7.41
CA ILE A 10 -33.10 -33.55 -6.17
C ILE A 10 -31.64 -33.16 -6.48
N THR A 11 -31.07 -33.68 -7.57
CA THR A 11 -29.69 -33.35 -8.03
C THR A 11 -29.57 -31.93 -8.57
N VAL A 12 -30.62 -31.40 -9.21
CA VAL A 12 -30.64 -30.00 -9.70
C VAL A 12 -30.71 -29.01 -8.54
N LEU A 13 -31.44 -29.32 -7.46
CA LEU A 13 -31.51 -28.46 -6.27
C LEU A 13 -30.19 -28.41 -5.51
N PHE A 14 -29.48 -29.53 -5.39
CA PHE A 14 -28.17 -29.58 -4.71
C PHE A 14 -27.09 -28.80 -5.46
N PHE A 15 -27.08 -28.85 -6.80
CA PHE A 15 -26.16 -28.05 -7.61
C PHE A 15 -26.43 -26.54 -7.49
N PHE A 16 -27.70 -26.14 -7.36
CA PHE A 16 -28.08 -24.74 -7.24
C PHE A 16 -27.71 -24.14 -5.87
N VAL A 17 -27.80 -24.93 -4.79
CA VAL A 17 -27.39 -24.47 -3.44
C VAL A 17 -25.87 -24.31 -3.34
N ILE A 18 -25.08 -25.20 -3.96
CA ILE A 18 -23.62 -25.13 -3.95
C ILE A 18 -23.11 -23.91 -4.74
N THR A 19 -23.70 -23.57 -5.88
CA THR A 19 -23.29 -22.37 -6.64
C THR A 19 -23.68 -21.07 -5.95
N CYS A 20 -24.82 -21.02 -5.26
CA CYS A 20 -25.21 -19.85 -4.47
C CYS A 20 -24.23 -19.58 -3.30
N VAL A 21 -23.75 -20.62 -2.60
CA VAL A 21 -22.81 -20.46 -1.47
C VAL A 21 -21.44 -19.97 -1.96
N PHE A 22 -20.90 -20.50 -3.06
CA PHE A 22 -19.62 -20.03 -3.64
C PHE A 22 -19.69 -18.57 -4.15
N ALA A 23 -20.83 -18.16 -4.71
CA ALA A 23 -21.02 -16.78 -5.16
C ALA A 23 -21.15 -15.77 -4.01
N GLN A 24 -21.61 -16.20 -2.83
CA GLN A 24 -21.68 -15.35 -1.64
C GLN A 24 -20.33 -15.22 -0.92
N VAL A 25 -19.54 -16.29 -0.87
CA VAL A 25 -18.18 -16.25 -0.30
C VAL A 25 -17.27 -15.31 -1.08
N THR A 26 -17.33 -15.32 -2.41
CA THR A 26 -16.52 -14.42 -3.26
C THR A 26 -16.90 -12.95 -3.07
N LYS A 27 -18.20 -12.61 -3.07
CA LYS A 27 -18.66 -11.23 -2.84
C LYS A 27 -18.29 -10.71 -1.44
N ALA A 28 -18.40 -11.54 -0.41
CA ALA A 28 -18.02 -11.18 0.95
C ALA A 28 -16.50 -10.96 1.08
N GLN A 29 -15.69 -11.79 0.40
CA GLN A 29 -14.23 -11.67 0.40
C GLN A 29 -13.73 -10.45 -0.37
N THR A 30 -14.42 -10.03 -1.44
CA THR A 30 -14.13 -8.77 -2.15
C THR A 30 -14.57 -7.55 -1.34
N ALA A 31 -15.74 -7.62 -0.68
CA ALA A 31 -16.23 -6.54 0.18
C ALA A 31 -15.37 -6.33 1.44
N GLN A 32 -14.88 -7.41 2.06
CA GLN A 32 -13.98 -7.35 3.21
C GLN A 32 -12.56 -6.87 2.83
N ARG A 33 -12.16 -7.05 1.57
CA ARG A 33 -10.91 -6.49 1.01
C ARG A 33 -11.04 -5.01 0.64
N ALA A 34 -12.25 -4.54 0.33
CA ALA A 34 -12.57 -3.15 0.02
C ALA A 34 -12.85 -2.28 1.26
N ALA A 35 -13.22 -2.88 2.40
CA ALA A 35 -13.59 -2.17 3.64
C ALA A 35 -12.47 -2.06 4.68
N MET A 36 -11.26 -2.56 4.39
CA MET A 36 -10.12 -2.31 5.26
C MET A 36 -9.67 -0.88 4.99
N GLU A 37 -10.11 0.04 5.85
CA GLU A 37 -9.47 1.33 6.03
C GLU A 37 -7.96 1.08 6.02
N GLU A 38 -7.28 1.66 5.04
CA GLU A 38 -5.89 1.33 4.74
C GLU A 38 -5.04 1.74 5.94
N VAL A 39 -4.65 0.75 6.75
CA VAL A 39 -3.84 0.97 7.96
C VAL A 39 -2.48 1.51 7.52
N ASP A 40 -2.31 2.81 7.47
CA ASP A 40 -1.05 3.47 7.08
C ASP A 40 -0.09 3.51 8.30
N PRO A 41 1.24 3.28 8.16
CA PRO A 41 2.19 3.46 9.26
C PRO A 41 2.45 4.92 9.64
N GLU A 42 1.97 5.91 8.87
CA GLU A 42 2.23 7.34 9.12
C GLU A 42 1.90 7.77 10.57
N PRO A 43 0.74 7.41 11.17
CA PRO A 43 0.47 7.78 12.56
C PRO A 43 1.50 7.24 13.55
N GLN A 44 2.07 6.05 13.30
CA GLN A 44 3.16 5.53 14.12
C GLN A 44 4.46 6.30 13.90
N PHE A 45 4.75 6.77 12.70
CA PHE A 45 5.94 7.58 12.42
C PHE A 45 5.85 8.98 13.02
N GLU A 46 4.71 9.67 12.89
CA GLU A 46 4.45 10.94 13.57
C GLU A 46 4.58 10.78 15.09
N LYS A 47 3.98 9.73 15.65
CA LYS A 47 4.04 9.47 17.09
C LYS A 47 5.45 9.13 17.55
N THR A 48 6.18 8.34 16.78
CA THR A 48 7.59 8.05 17.05
C THR A 48 8.41 9.32 17.11
N HIS A 49 8.24 10.22 16.13
CA HIS A 49 8.95 11.49 16.06
C HIS A 49 8.64 12.37 17.28
N GLU A 50 7.37 12.49 17.65
CA GLU A 50 6.95 13.21 18.86
C GLU A 50 7.60 12.65 20.14
N LEU A 51 7.56 11.32 20.32
CA LEU A 51 8.12 10.65 21.50
C LEU A 51 9.65 10.75 21.55
N PHE A 52 10.31 10.66 20.39
CA PHE A 52 11.75 10.83 20.27
C PHE A 52 12.19 12.23 20.72
N LEU A 53 11.48 13.28 20.29
CA LEU A 53 11.73 14.66 20.72
C LEU A 53 11.50 14.85 22.23
N LYS A 54 10.51 14.15 22.80
CA LYS A 54 10.24 14.12 24.25
C LYS A 54 11.21 13.23 25.04
N ARG A 55 12.17 12.58 24.37
CA ARG A 55 13.14 11.63 24.97
C ARG A 55 12.49 10.38 25.58
N ASP A 56 11.24 10.08 25.21
CA ASP A 56 10.60 8.81 25.54
C ASP A 56 10.99 7.73 24.51
N LEU A 57 12.25 7.30 24.62
CA LEU A 57 12.90 6.45 23.63
C LEU A 57 12.30 5.03 23.57
N LYS A 58 11.83 4.51 24.70
CA LYS A 58 11.20 3.18 24.75
C LYS A 58 9.85 3.20 24.05
N ALA A 59 9.03 4.23 24.31
CA ALA A 59 7.75 4.37 23.61
C ALA A 59 7.97 4.63 22.11
N ALA A 60 8.94 5.48 21.74
CA ALA A 60 9.29 5.73 20.35
C ALA A 60 9.67 4.42 19.61
N ALA A 61 10.54 3.59 20.20
CA ALA A 61 10.89 2.30 19.61
C ALA A 61 9.70 1.35 19.49
N SER A 62 8.77 1.37 20.47
CA SER A 62 7.53 0.59 20.42
C SER A 62 6.63 1.00 19.24
N GLU A 63 6.50 2.30 18.96
CA GLU A 63 5.72 2.77 17.80
C GLU A 63 6.36 2.35 16.46
N ILE A 64 7.69 2.41 16.33
CA ILE A 64 8.39 1.90 15.13
C ILE A 64 8.08 0.41 14.91
N ARG A 65 8.07 -0.39 15.98
CA ARG A 65 7.78 -1.84 15.89
C ARG A 65 6.35 -2.13 15.44
N LYS A 66 5.39 -1.27 15.77
CA LYS A 66 4.02 -1.36 15.24
C LYS A 66 3.99 -1.09 13.74
N ALA A 67 4.68 -0.05 13.27
CA ALA A 67 4.83 0.22 11.83
C ALA A 67 5.52 -0.96 11.10
N VAL A 68 6.55 -1.57 11.70
CA VAL A 68 7.19 -2.78 11.17
C VAL A 68 6.20 -3.94 11.04
N ALA A 69 5.33 -4.16 12.03
CA ALA A 69 4.31 -5.20 11.96
C ALA A 69 3.36 -4.98 10.78
N PHE A 70 2.96 -3.72 10.54
CA PHE A 70 2.18 -3.37 9.35
C PHE A 70 2.93 -3.69 8.05
N LEU A 71 4.19 -3.24 7.91
CA LEU A 71 4.97 -3.53 6.70
C LEU A 71 5.15 -5.04 6.47
N LYS A 72 5.31 -5.84 7.54
CA LYS A 72 5.39 -7.31 7.44
C LYS A 72 4.09 -7.90 6.89
N GLN A 73 2.94 -7.37 7.30
CA GLN A 73 1.64 -7.79 6.77
C GLN A 73 1.56 -7.48 5.26
N GLU A 74 1.92 -6.27 4.83
CA GLU A 74 1.89 -5.91 3.40
C GLU A 74 2.91 -6.71 2.58
N ALA A 75 4.09 -6.99 3.14
CA ALA A 75 5.09 -7.86 2.51
C ALA A 75 4.58 -9.29 2.29
N GLY A 76 3.68 -9.78 3.17
CA GLY A 76 3.00 -11.06 3.01
C GLY A 76 1.99 -11.10 1.84
N ARG A 77 1.50 -9.92 1.42
CA ARG A 77 0.50 -9.74 0.35
C ARG A 77 1.10 -9.16 -0.94
N ALA A 78 2.42 -8.95 -0.96
CA ALA A 78 3.13 -8.29 -2.04
C ALA A 78 3.52 -9.25 -3.16
N THR A 79 3.72 -8.67 -4.34
CA THR A 79 4.47 -9.30 -5.43
C THR A 79 5.91 -9.57 -4.99
N LYS A 80 6.67 -10.38 -5.73
CA LYS A 80 8.07 -10.71 -5.41
C LYS A 80 8.94 -9.46 -5.23
N ASP A 81 8.81 -8.49 -6.14
CA ASP A 81 9.61 -7.27 -6.11
C ASP A 81 9.16 -6.33 -4.99
N GLY A 82 7.85 -6.14 -4.81
CA GLY A 82 7.32 -5.34 -3.69
C GLY A 82 7.72 -5.91 -2.33
N LYS A 83 7.70 -7.26 -2.19
CA LYS A 83 8.14 -7.94 -0.96
C LYS A 83 9.60 -7.66 -0.64
N LYS A 84 10.48 -7.64 -1.66
CA LYS A 84 11.91 -7.37 -1.48
C LYS A 84 12.14 -5.96 -0.92
N ASP A 85 11.48 -4.96 -1.49
CA ASP A 85 11.64 -3.57 -1.06
C ASP A 85 11.08 -3.37 0.36
N LEU A 86 9.89 -3.91 0.64
CA LEU A 86 9.31 -3.87 1.98
C LEU A 86 10.19 -4.57 3.02
N THR A 87 10.74 -5.75 2.68
CA THR A 87 11.66 -6.49 3.58
C THR A 87 12.92 -5.68 3.89
N THR A 88 13.44 -4.94 2.90
CA THR A 88 14.60 -4.07 3.11
C THR A 88 14.26 -2.94 4.10
N SER A 89 13.13 -2.27 3.93
CA SER A 89 12.68 -1.21 4.85
C SER A 89 12.32 -1.76 6.24
N ILE A 90 11.75 -2.97 6.33
CA ILE A 90 11.48 -3.65 7.61
C ILE A 90 12.76 -3.81 8.42
N HIS A 91 13.82 -4.39 7.84
CA HIS A 91 15.08 -4.58 8.55
C HIS A 91 15.73 -3.26 8.97
N GLU A 92 15.61 -2.22 8.14
CA GLU A 92 16.09 -0.89 8.49
C GLU A 92 15.33 -0.32 9.70
N LEU A 93 13.99 -0.37 9.69
CA LEU A 93 13.18 0.12 10.79
C LEU A 93 13.40 -0.66 12.08
N GLU A 94 13.57 -1.98 12.01
CA GLU A 94 13.93 -2.81 13.19
C GLU A 94 15.25 -2.36 13.80
N LYS A 95 16.27 -2.11 12.95
CA LYS A 95 17.55 -1.57 13.41
C LYS A 95 17.40 -0.19 14.06
N VAL A 96 16.62 0.70 13.44
CA VAL A 96 16.37 2.04 13.98
C VAL A 96 15.61 1.95 15.31
N ALA A 97 14.62 1.06 15.45
CA ALA A 97 13.91 0.86 16.71
C ALA A 97 14.86 0.45 17.84
N ASP A 98 15.75 -0.52 17.58
CA ASP A 98 16.71 -0.99 18.57
C ASP A 98 17.72 0.10 18.97
N GLU A 99 18.15 0.93 18.03
CA GLU A 99 19.06 2.04 18.32
C GLU A 99 18.35 3.19 19.02
N VAL A 100 17.08 3.49 18.68
CA VAL A 100 16.27 4.49 19.38
C VAL A 100 16.11 4.07 20.83
N GLU A 101 15.73 2.82 21.10
CA GLU A 101 15.54 2.30 22.46
C GLU A 101 16.83 2.38 23.30
N LYS A 102 17.99 2.17 22.68
CA LYS A 102 19.31 2.27 23.31
C LYS A 102 19.84 3.71 23.41
N GLY A 103 19.13 4.70 22.85
CA GLY A 103 19.60 6.09 22.75
C GLY A 103 20.78 6.29 21.81
N ALA A 104 21.04 5.33 20.91
CA ALA A 104 22.12 5.34 19.93
C ALA A 104 21.77 6.10 18.65
N VAL A 105 20.49 6.42 18.40
CA VAL A 105 20.13 7.35 17.32
C VAL A 105 20.41 8.78 17.76
N THR A 106 21.47 9.36 17.20
CA THR A 106 21.95 10.70 17.56
C THR A 106 21.40 11.82 16.69
N SER A 107 20.61 11.50 15.65
CA SER A 107 20.01 12.51 14.77
C SER A 107 18.58 12.17 14.38
N GLU A 108 17.71 13.17 14.49
CA GLU A 108 16.33 13.14 14.00
C GLU A 108 16.27 12.79 12.51
N ARG A 109 17.22 13.32 11.73
CA ARG A 109 17.36 13.03 10.30
C ARG A 109 17.41 11.54 10.00
N ARG A 110 18.07 10.75 10.85
CA ARG A 110 18.16 9.29 10.65
C ARG A 110 16.80 8.61 10.75
N LEU A 111 15.95 9.03 11.68
CA LEU A 111 14.57 8.54 11.77
C LEU A 111 13.77 8.94 10.53
N LYS A 112 13.80 10.23 10.19
CA LYS A 112 13.07 10.78 9.03
C LYS A 112 13.45 10.06 7.73
N ASP A 113 14.74 9.86 7.50
CA ASP A 113 15.24 9.15 6.31
C ASP A 113 14.74 7.70 6.25
N ALA A 114 14.62 7.01 7.40
CA ALA A 114 14.11 5.64 7.47
C ALA A 114 12.58 5.58 7.23
N PHE A 115 11.81 6.51 7.80
CA PHE A 115 10.37 6.62 7.55
C PHE A 115 10.09 6.91 6.07
N ALA A 116 10.86 7.82 5.49
CA ALA A 116 10.73 8.17 4.09
C ALA A 116 11.01 6.97 3.16
N ARG A 117 12.02 6.15 3.46
CA ARG A 117 12.30 4.89 2.72
C ARG A 117 11.22 3.83 2.95
N ALA A 118 10.61 3.75 4.13
CA ALA A 118 9.50 2.85 4.39
C ALA A 118 8.28 3.20 3.53
N HIS A 119 7.90 4.48 3.50
CA HIS A 119 6.84 4.98 2.63
C HIS A 119 7.15 4.83 1.14
N GLN A 120 8.39 5.04 0.73
CA GLN A 120 8.80 4.79 -0.65
C GLN A 120 8.62 3.31 -1.05
N ALA A 121 8.93 2.38 -0.15
CA ALA A 121 8.72 0.95 -0.39
C ALA A 121 7.23 0.60 -0.47
N LEU A 122 6.38 1.20 0.36
CA LEU A 122 4.92 1.08 0.26
C LEU A 122 4.40 1.65 -1.06
N ALA A 123 4.84 2.83 -1.45
CA ALA A 123 4.46 3.44 -2.73
C ALA A 123 4.79 2.49 -3.90
N ASN A 124 5.99 1.89 -3.91
CA ASN A 124 6.36 0.90 -4.92
C ASN A 124 5.49 -0.37 -4.86
N HIS A 125 5.20 -0.87 -3.67
CA HIS A 125 4.30 -2.01 -3.48
C HIS A 125 2.91 -1.75 -4.10
N HIS A 126 2.31 -0.61 -3.81
CA HIS A 126 0.98 -0.24 -4.31
C HIS A 126 1.00 0.04 -5.83
N TYR A 127 2.06 0.64 -6.35
CA TYR A 127 2.28 0.80 -7.79
C TYR A 127 2.32 -0.56 -8.52
N LEU A 128 3.01 -1.56 -7.96
CA LEU A 128 3.07 -2.90 -8.53
C LEU A 128 1.70 -3.59 -8.49
N LYS A 129 0.93 -3.42 -7.40
CA LYS A 129 -0.46 -3.87 -7.32
C LYS A 129 -1.35 -3.18 -8.36
N ALA A 130 -1.24 -1.86 -8.54
CA ALA A 130 -2.00 -1.12 -9.54
C ALA A 130 -1.75 -1.68 -10.95
N SER A 131 -0.48 -1.95 -11.27
CA SER A 131 -0.07 -2.56 -12.54
C SER A 131 -0.64 -3.97 -12.73
N GLU A 132 -0.62 -4.78 -11.67
CA GLU A 132 -1.18 -6.14 -11.69
C GLU A 132 -2.71 -6.12 -11.88
N TYR A 133 -3.43 -5.33 -11.07
CA TYR A 133 -4.89 -5.19 -11.17
C TYR A 133 -5.31 -4.66 -12.55
N TRP A 134 -4.54 -3.72 -13.09
CA TRP A 134 -4.81 -3.17 -14.41
C TRP A 134 -4.68 -4.25 -15.50
N SER A 135 -3.66 -5.11 -15.41
CA SER A 135 -3.50 -6.24 -16.33
C SER A 135 -4.65 -7.26 -16.24
N LYS A 136 -5.29 -7.35 -15.07
CA LYS A 136 -6.46 -8.22 -14.79
C LYS A 136 -7.80 -7.54 -15.10
N LYS A 137 -7.80 -6.28 -15.53
CA LYS A 137 -9.00 -5.44 -15.76
C LYS A 137 -9.83 -5.21 -14.49
N GLU A 138 -9.17 -5.20 -13.32
CA GLU A 138 -9.77 -4.90 -12.02
C GLU A 138 -9.71 -3.38 -11.77
N GLU A 139 -10.60 -2.63 -12.43
CA GLU A 139 -10.53 -1.16 -12.53
C GLU A 139 -10.56 -0.44 -11.18
N LYS A 140 -11.49 -0.82 -10.29
CA LYS A 140 -11.63 -0.17 -8.97
C LYS A 140 -10.41 -0.43 -8.11
N GLU A 141 -9.89 -1.66 -8.16
CA GLU A 141 -8.72 -2.12 -7.43
C GLU A 141 -7.46 -1.43 -7.94
N THR A 142 -7.33 -1.21 -9.26
CA THR A 142 -6.32 -0.33 -9.84
C THR A 142 -6.43 1.08 -9.26
N GLY A 143 -7.63 1.64 -9.22
CA GLY A 143 -7.88 2.97 -8.64
C GLY A 143 -7.48 3.06 -7.17
N HIS A 144 -7.90 2.11 -6.34
CA HIS A 144 -7.51 2.06 -4.93
C HIS A 144 -5.99 1.97 -4.77
N ALA A 145 -5.31 1.05 -5.48
CA ALA A 145 -3.86 0.94 -5.35
C ALA A 145 -3.11 2.18 -5.88
N LEU A 146 -3.64 2.89 -6.87
CA LEU A 146 -3.07 4.19 -7.29
C LEU A 146 -3.18 5.24 -6.19
N LYS A 147 -4.32 5.33 -5.49
CA LYS A 147 -4.48 6.25 -4.34
C LYS A 147 -3.45 5.96 -3.25
N SER A 148 -3.32 4.69 -2.87
CA SER A 148 -2.38 4.23 -1.86
C SER A 148 -0.92 4.51 -2.24
N ALA A 149 -0.58 4.30 -3.51
CA ALA A 149 0.75 4.60 -4.03
C ALA A 149 1.06 6.10 -3.96
N THR A 150 0.11 6.96 -4.34
CA THR A 150 0.24 8.42 -4.24
C THR A 150 0.38 8.87 -2.80
N LEU A 151 -0.50 8.44 -1.89
CA LEU A 151 -0.46 8.82 -0.48
C LEU A 151 0.87 8.42 0.17
N SER A 152 1.30 7.17 -0.03
CA SER A 152 2.60 6.70 0.47
C SER A 152 3.76 7.54 -0.09
N LEU A 153 3.70 7.91 -1.38
CA LEU A 153 4.74 8.73 -1.98
C LEU A 153 4.76 10.16 -1.39
N GLU A 154 3.60 10.75 -1.11
CA GLU A 154 3.49 12.05 -0.44
C GLU A 154 4.13 12.01 0.95
N HIS A 155 3.80 11.01 1.76
CA HIS A 155 4.43 10.80 3.07
C HIS A 155 5.96 10.63 2.94
N ALA A 156 6.44 9.86 1.97
CA ALA A 156 7.87 9.75 1.70
C ALA A 156 8.51 11.11 1.38
N MET A 157 7.85 11.95 0.58
CA MET A 157 8.35 13.27 0.24
C MET A 157 8.36 14.24 1.43
N VAL A 158 7.35 14.16 2.30
CA VAL A 158 7.28 14.92 3.56
C VAL A 158 8.46 14.57 4.46
N TRP A 159 8.70 13.28 4.71
CA TRP A 159 9.79 12.83 5.58
C TRP A 159 11.18 13.09 5.00
N PHE A 160 11.36 13.07 3.67
CA PHE A 160 12.60 13.52 3.03
C PHE A 160 12.81 15.04 3.05
N GLU A 161 11.90 15.81 3.66
CA GLU A 161 11.88 17.28 3.64
C GLU A 161 11.95 17.81 2.19
N SER A 162 11.45 17.04 1.22
CA SER A 162 11.61 17.29 -0.21
C SER A 162 10.40 18.00 -0.83
N LYS A 163 9.71 18.78 0.02
CA LYS A 163 8.34 19.30 -0.16
C LYS A 163 8.13 20.31 -1.30
N SER A 164 9.15 20.78 -2.00
CA SER A 164 8.92 21.73 -3.09
C SER A 164 9.84 21.49 -4.27
N GLU A 165 9.32 20.84 -5.31
CA GLU A 165 9.67 21.22 -6.67
C GLU A 165 8.33 21.47 -7.37
N GLU A 166 8.12 22.67 -7.89
CA GLU A 166 6.95 23.01 -8.69
C GLU A 166 6.83 22.00 -9.84
N GLY A 167 5.72 21.27 -9.88
CA GLY A 167 5.44 20.23 -10.88
C GLY A 167 5.18 18.83 -10.31
N LYS A 168 5.71 18.47 -9.14
CA LYS A 168 5.41 17.15 -8.52
C LYS A 168 3.94 17.05 -8.10
N ASP A 169 3.42 18.11 -7.50
CA ASP A 169 2.02 18.20 -7.07
C ASP A 169 1.06 18.02 -8.25
N ILE A 170 1.46 18.44 -9.45
CA ILE A 170 0.64 18.29 -10.66
C ILE A 170 0.55 16.82 -11.05
N VAL A 171 1.69 16.12 -11.11
CA VAL A 171 1.73 14.70 -11.47
C VAL A 171 0.92 13.85 -10.48
N LEU A 172 1.06 14.09 -9.17
CA LEU A 172 0.31 13.33 -8.16
C LEU A 172 -1.20 13.62 -8.22
N LYS A 173 -1.60 14.87 -8.47
CA LYS A 173 -3.01 15.24 -8.69
C LYS A 173 -3.60 14.60 -9.94
N ASP A 174 -2.84 14.50 -11.03
CA ASP A 174 -3.27 13.83 -12.25
C ASP A 174 -3.50 12.33 -12.00
N VAL A 175 -2.56 11.67 -11.31
CA VAL A 175 -2.69 10.26 -10.92
C VAL A 175 -3.92 10.06 -10.04
N GLN A 176 -4.13 10.95 -9.05
CA GLN A 176 -5.27 10.87 -8.14
C GLN A 176 -6.60 11.09 -8.87
N THR A 177 -6.66 12.02 -9.83
CA THR A 177 -7.84 12.24 -10.67
C THR A 177 -8.20 10.99 -11.47
N VAL A 178 -7.21 10.31 -12.05
CA VAL A 178 -7.42 9.04 -12.76
C VAL A 178 -7.88 7.94 -11.79
N ALA A 179 -7.28 7.87 -10.60
CA ALA A 179 -7.66 6.92 -9.57
C ALA A 179 -9.10 7.13 -9.08
N ASP A 180 -9.53 8.38 -8.86
CA ASP A 180 -10.91 8.73 -8.51
C ASP A 180 -11.88 8.31 -9.61
N LYS A 181 -11.56 8.58 -10.89
CA LYS A 181 -12.39 8.14 -12.01
C LYS A 181 -12.61 6.62 -12.00
N LEU A 182 -11.55 5.85 -11.75
CA LEU A 182 -11.61 4.39 -11.69
C LEU A 182 -12.46 3.89 -10.51
N VAL A 183 -12.26 4.43 -9.31
CA VAL A 183 -12.99 4.02 -8.10
C VAL A 183 -14.49 4.36 -8.23
N GLU A 184 -14.79 5.54 -8.73
CA GLU A 184 -16.16 6.05 -8.85
C GLU A 184 -16.91 5.54 -10.10
N GLY A 185 -16.22 4.82 -10.99
CA GLY A 185 -16.79 4.35 -12.25
C GLY A 185 -17.14 5.48 -13.23
N LYS A 186 -16.44 6.62 -13.13
CA LYS A 186 -16.56 7.72 -14.10
C LYS A 186 -15.88 7.35 -15.42
N LYS A 187 -16.13 8.12 -16.48
CA LYS A 187 -15.50 7.91 -17.79
C LYS A 187 -13.98 8.11 -17.71
N TRP A 188 -13.24 7.12 -18.17
CA TRP A 188 -11.78 7.12 -18.31
C TRP A 188 -11.38 6.48 -19.64
N THR A 189 -10.13 6.67 -20.05
CA THR A 189 -9.52 5.99 -21.21
C THR A 189 -8.37 5.09 -20.76
N ALA A 190 -8.14 3.99 -21.48
CA ALA A 190 -7.04 3.09 -21.17
C ALA A 190 -5.66 3.78 -21.25
N GLU A 191 -5.54 4.87 -22.01
CA GLU A 191 -4.32 5.68 -22.10
C GLU A 191 -4.11 6.54 -20.85
N GLU A 192 -5.16 7.21 -20.35
CA GLU A 192 -5.08 7.97 -19.09
C GLU A 192 -4.61 7.08 -17.93
N VAL A 193 -5.14 5.85 -17.82
CA VAL A 193 -4.73 4.90 -16.77
C VAL A 193 -3.29 4.44 -16.94
N ARG A 194 -2.89 4.08 -18.16
CA ARG A 194 -1.50 3.67 -18.45
C ARG A 194 -0.51 4.80 -18.17
N LYS A 195 -0.87 6.04 -18.50
CA LYS A 195 -0.08 7.23 -18.16
C LYS A 195 0.01 7.40 -16.64
N GLY A 196 -1.09 7.33 -15.90
CA GLY A 196 -1.09 7.45 -14.45
C GLY A 196 -0.18 6.42 -13.77
N ILE A 197 -0.25 5.15 -14.17
CA ILE A 197 0.63 4.07 -13.66
C ILE A 197 2.11 4.37 -13.99
N LYS A 198 2.41 4.81 -15.20
CA LYS A 198 3.78 5.15 -15.62
C LYS A 198 4.34 6.35 -14.84
N ASP A 199 3.53 7.37 -14.65
CA ASP A 199 3.93 8.61 -14.00
C ASP A 199 4.25 8.38 -12.52
N ILE A 200 3.38 7.68 -11.79
CA ILE A 200 3.66 7.35 -10.38
C ILE A 200 4.91 6.47 -10.22
N GLY A 201 5.09 5.47 -11.09
CA GLY A 201 6.29 4.62 -11.08
C GLY A 201 7.58 5.40 -11.37
N SER A 202 7.50 6.42 -12.23
CA SER A 202 8.62 7.31 -12.54
C SER A 202 8.98 8.19 -11.35
N GLU A 203 7.99 8.74 -10.65
CA GLU A 203 8.19 9.57 -9.46
C GLU A 203 8.76 8.77 -8.27
N ILE A 204 8.26 7.55 -8.03
CA ILE A 204 8.81 6.62 -7.04
C ILE A 204 10.28 6.33 -7.35
N SER A 205 10.60 6.03 -8.61
CA SER A 205 11.96 5.75 -9.06
C SER A 205 12.88 6.95 -8.89
N ARG A 206 12.38 8.16 -9.15
CA ARG A 206 13.12 9.42 -8.99
C ARG A 206 13.44 9.67 -7.52
N LEU A 207 12.46 9.50 -6.62
CA LEU A 207 12.67 9.64 -5.18
C LEU A 207 13.69 8.60 -4.66
N GLY A 208 13.59 7.36 -5.14
CA GLY A 208 14.50 6.27 -4.78
C GLY A 208 15.97 6.50 -5.15
N LYS A 209 16.23 7.24 -6.22
CA LYS A 209 17.60 7.64 -6.57
C LYS A 209 18.15 8.70 -5.63
N LYS A 210 17.30 9.58 -5.09
CA LYS A 210 17.66 10.64 -4.14
C LYS A 210 17.86 10.12 -2.71
N SER A 211 17.16 9.05 -2.34
CA SER A 211 17.09 8.51 -0.97
C SER A 211 18.16 7.48 -0.61
N LYS A 212 19.02 7.07 -1.56
CA LYS A 212 20.09 6.11 -1.29
C LYS A 212 21.01 6.65 -0.17
N PRO A 213 21.33 5.85 0.86
CA PRO A 213 22.26 6.28 1.90
C PRO A 213 23.59 6.65 1.25
N LYS A 214 24.10 7.86 1.55
CA LYS A 214 25.49 8.19 1.23
C LYS A 214 26.36 7.24 2.05
N ARG A 215 27.21 6.48 1.35
CA ARG A 215 28.23 5.64 1.97
C ARG A 215 29.27 6.48 2.66
#